data_AF-A0AAQ3KD65-F1
#
_entry.id   AF-A0AAQ3KD65-F1
#
_cell.length_a   1.000
_cell.length_b   1.000
_cell.length_c   1.000
_cell.angle_alpha   90.00
_cell.angle_beta   90.00
_cell.angle_gamma   90.00
#
_symmetry.space_group_name_H-M   'P 1'
#
loop_
_entity.id
_entity.type
_entity.pdbx_description
1 polymer ?
#
loop_
_entity_poly.entity_id
_entity_poly.type
_entity_poly.pdbx_seq_one_letter_code
_entity_poly.pdbx_strand_id
1 'polypeptide(L)'
;MAASDCISCAKYYWSKELFSVGMNLHNSLESLHVYFVQKNLYPFCRAKVAIWMYEVAKFLTVSQFTSVRSTNETKRYLHSSKLYYFDAVFPLDWEDDTIENVKFVHDNNVDMVLVEGSLDENLIPSNGNLTHGQIGRLVMLLLLKGRLSDEWFKKTIDSLNNAEPWREFVIQYGTFLDMGFAKIPVITKFESALRSTFAVNWIREKDYLSPHFFIYLVEILLFFASSCQGLGGQFFTTKSSLLQILKCHGCKGYMDTCLSVLPVQSDIRTPMEYIITTSKNILREESNVCLDKQFLLAHRSQVYSDTD
;
A
#
# COMPACT_ATOMS: atom_id res chain seq x y z
N MET A 1 25.19 -10.02 48.52
CA MET A 1 24.41 -9.69 47.32
C MET A 1 22.95 -9.93 47.67
N ALA A 2 22.11 -8.90 47.68
CA ALA A 2 20.72 -9.05 48.07
C ALA A 2 19.96 -9.82 46.98
N ALA A 3 18.91 -10.57 47.33
CA ALA A 3 18.11 -11.32 46.36
C ALA A 3 17.53 -10.41 45.25
N SER A 4 17.26 -9.14 45.57
CA SER A 4 16.87 -8.09 44.63
C SER A 4 17.91 -7.79 43.54
N ASP A 5 19.20 -7.87 43.90
CA ASP A 5 20.30 -7.57 42.98
C ASP A 5 20.46 -8.71 41.97
N CYS A 6 20.36 -9.96 42.44
CA CYS A 6 20.38 -11.15 41.58
C CYS A 6 19.23 -11.15 40.57
N ILE A 7 18.00 -10.81 41.01
CA ILE A 7 16.84 -10.71 40.13
C ILE A 7 17.05 -9.64 39.06
N SER A 8 17.60 -8.49 39.45
CA SER A 8 17.87 -7.38 38.53
C SER A 8 18.94 -7.74 37.50
N CYS A 9 20.04 -8.36 37.94
CA CYS A 9 21.10 -8.84 37.05
C CYS A 9 20.60 -9.92 36.07
N ALA A 10 19.81 -10.88 36.55
CA ALA A 10 19.23 -11.92 35.70
C ALA A 10 18.30 -11.34 34.64
N LYS A 11 17.40 -10.42 35.04
CA LYS A 11 16.52 -9.70 34.09
C LYS A 11 17.32 -8.94 33.04
N TYR A 12 18.35 -8.20 33.46
CA TYR A 12 19.21 -7.45 32.55
C TYR A 12 19.94 -8.36 31.55
N TYR A 13 20.52 -9.47 32.03
CA TYR A 13 21.19 -10.46 31.19
C TYR A 13 20.24 -11.02 30.14
N TRP A 14 19.06 -11.52 30.55
CA TRP A 14 18.09 -12.08 29.62
C TRP A 14 17.55 -11.06 28.62
N SER A 15 17.33 -9.82 29.04
CA SER A 15 16.94 -8.73 28.13
C SER A 15 18.01 -8.49 27.07
N LYS A 16 19.29 -8.48 27.43
CA LYS A 16 20.39 -8.32 26.48
C LYS A 16 20.53 -9.51 25.52
N GLU A 17 20.43 -10.73 26.02
CA GLU A 17 20.50 -11.94 25.19
C GLU A 17 19.32 -12.01 24.20
N LEU A 18 18.10 -11.77 24.67
CA LEU A 18 16.90 -11.72 23.82
C LEU A 18 17.03 -10.62 22.75
N PHE A 19 17.55 -9.45 23.12
CA PHE A 19 17.80 -8.39 22.16
C PHE A 19 18.83 -8.82 21.11
N SER A 20 19.98 -9.33 21.53
CA SER A 20 21.07 -9.80 20.65
C SER A 20 20.58 -10.87 19.66
N VAL A 21 19.87 -11.89 20.16
CA VAL A 21 19.29 -12.94 19.33
C VAL A 21 18.25 -12.37 18.37
N GLY A 22 17.39 -11.45 18.83
CA GLY A 22 16.42 -10.77 17.97
C GLY A 22 17.08 -9.97 16.83
N MET A 23 18.17 -9.26 17.11
CA MET A 23 18.96 -8.55 16.10
C MET A 23 19.56 -9.51 15.06
N ASN A 24 20.13 -10.63 15.50
CA ASN A 24 20.69 -11.65 14.60
C ASN A 24 19.62 -12.30 13.72
N LEU A 25 18.45 -12.60 14.31
CA LEU A 25 17.31 -13.12 13.58
C LEU A 25 16.84 -12.11 12.52
N HIS A 26 16.70 -10.83 12.88
CA HIS A 26 16.33 -9.78 11.93
C HIS A 26 17.32 -9.69 10.76
N ASN A 27 18.63 -9.65 11.01
CA ASN A 27 19.65 -9.57 9.96
C ASN A 27 19.60 -10.81 9.02
N SER A 28 19.28 -11.97 9.58
CA SER A 28 19.10 -13.20 8.80
C SER A 28 17.85 -13.14 7.92
N LEU A 29 16.74 -12.61 8.45
CA LEU A 29 15.50 -12.39 7.69
C LEU A 29 15.68 -11.33 6.60
N GLU A 30 16.40 -10.24 6.87
CA GLU A 30 16.73 -9.22 5.87
C GLU A 30 17.58 -9.81 4.73
N SER A 31 18.60 -10.62 5.07
CA SER A 31 19.41 -11.34 4.08
C SER A 31 18.56 -12.31 3.24
N LEU A 32 17.60 -12.98 3.87
CA LEU A 32 16.67 -13.88 3.19
C LEU A 32 15.74 -13.12 2.25
N HIS A 33 15.24 -11.94 2.66
CA HIS A 33 14.43 -11.07 1.82
C HIS A 33 15.20 -10.63 0.57
N VAL A 34 16.43 -10.13 0.75
CA VAL A 34 17.30 -9.73 -0.38
C VAL A 34 17.53 -10.90 -1.33
N TYR A 35 17.78 -12.11 -0.80
CA TYR A 35 17.92 -13.31 -1.61
C TYR A 35 16.65 -13.62 -2.41
N PHE A 36 15.46 -13.50 -1.80
CA PHE A 36 14.18 -13.69 -2.50
C PHE A 36 13.94 -12.68 -3.61
N VAL A 37 14.27 -11.41 -3.38
CA VAL A 37 14.20 -10.37 -4.42
C VAL A 37 15.14 -10.69 -5.58
N GLN A 38 16.41 -11.02 -5.30
CA GLN A 38 17.42 -11.33 -6.33
C GLN A 38 17.05 -12.54 -7.18
N LYS A 39 16.39 -13.55 -6.59
CA LYS A 39 15.97 -14.76 -7.27
C LYS A 39 14.59 -14.64 -7.91
N ASN A 40 13.97 -13.46 -7.83
CA ASN A 40 12.59 -13.21 -8.24
C ASN A 40 11.62 -14.27 -7.70
N LEU A 41 11.81 -14.64 -6.43
CA LEU A 41 10.96 -15.65 -5.78
C LEU A 41 9.59 -15.05 -5.42
N TYR A 42 8.62 -15.95 -5.28
CA TYR A 42 7.19 -15.64 -5.14
C TYR A 42 6.92 -14.45 -4.21
N PRO A 43 6.09 -13.46 -4.63
CA PRO A 43 5.75 -12.30 -3.81
C PRO A 43 5.26 -12.65 -2.39
N PHE A 44 4.51 -13.74 -2.25
CA PHE A 44 4.09 -14.27 -0.94
C PHE A 44 5.24 -14.62 0.01
N CYS A 45 6.32 -15.22 -0.50
CA CYS A 45 7.49 -15.54 0.33
C CYS A 45 8.15 -14.24 0.82
N ARG A 46 8.21 -13.21 -0.03
CA ARG A 46 8.73 -11.89 0.33
C ARG A 46 7.85 -11.22 1.40
N ALA A 47 6.53 -11.26 1.24
CA ALA A 47 5.58 -10.73 2.21
C ALA A 47 5.69 -11.44 3.58
N LYS A 48 5.83 -12.77 3.59
CA LYS A 48 6.04 -13.56 4.82
C LYS A 48 7.28 -13.13 5.58
N VAL A 49 8.40 -12.99 4.89
CA VAL A 49 9.65 -12.56 5.51
C VAL A 49 9.50 -11.15 6.08
N ALA A 50 8.86 -10.25 5.35
CA ALA A 50 8.58 -8.89 5.83
C ALA A 50 7.71 -8.88 7.10
N ILE A 51 6.69 -9.74 7.17
CA ILE A 51 5.87 -9.92 8.37
C ILE A 51 6.70 -10.39 9.55
N TRP A 52 7.54 -11.42 9.38
CA TRP A 52 8.41 -11.90 10.46
C TRP A 52 9.41 -10.84 10.92
N MET A 53 9.98 -10.07 9.99
CA MET A 53 10.85 -8.95 10.33
C MET A 53 10.12 -7.91 11.19
N TYR A 54 8.88 -7.57 10.82
CA TYR A 54 8.06 -6.64 11.58
C TYR A 54 7.75 -7.16 12.98
N GLU A 55 7.37 -8.42 13.13
CA GLU A 55 7.08 -9.03 14.43
C GLU A 55 8.28 -8.98 15.36
N VAL A 56 9.44 -9.36 14.85
CA VAL A 56 10.71 -9.29 15.60
C VAL A 56 11.01 -7.84 15.99
N ALA A 57 10.94 -6.90 15.05
CA ALA A 57 11.23 -5.50 15.32
C ALA A 57 10.25 -4.87 16.32
N LYS A 58 8.95 -5.21 16.23
CA LYS A 58 7.91 -4.77 17.15
C LYS A 58 8.15 -5.35 18.55
N PHE A 59 8.45 -6.65 18.64
CA PHE A 59 8.78 -7.29 19.90
C PHE A 59 9.97 -6.62 20.57
N LEU A 60 11.07 -6.39 19.83
CA LEU A 60 12.27 -5.72 20.36
C LEU A 60 12.00 -4.27 20.80
N THR A 61 11.07 -3.58 20.15
CA THR A 61 10.69 -2.21 20.48
C THR A 61 9.82 -2.13 21.74
N VAL A 62 8.78 -2.96 21.84
CA VAL A 62 7.80 -2.93 22.94
C VAL A 62 8.39 -3.43 24.26
N SER A 63 9.30 -4.40 24.17
CA SER A 63 9.92 -5.04 25.33
C SER A 63 10.93 -4.16 26.09
N GLN A 64 11.23 -2.95 25.58
CA GLN A 64 12.14 -1.98 26.22
C GLN A 64 13.51 -2.57 26.59
N PHE A 65 13.99 -3.58 25.85
CA PHE A 65 15.29 -4.21 26.10
C PHE A 65 16.50 -3.31 25.77
N THR A 66 16.27 -2.03 25.42
CA THR A 66 17.16 -1.27 24.55
C THR A 66 17.70 0.03 25.15
N SER A 67 18.99 0.28 24.88
CA SER A 67 19.64 1.61 24.89
C SER A 67 19.18 2.50 23.72
N VAL A 68 19.53 3.80 23.72
CA VAL A 68 19.17 4.77 22.67
C VAL A 68 19.58 4.31 21.26
N ARG A 69 20.76 3.69 21.09
CA ARG A 69 21.25 3.20 19.78
C ARG A 69 20.36 2.09 19.23
N SER A 70 20.00 1.14 20.08
CA SER A 70 19.12 0.01 19.75
C SER A 70 17.70 0.46 19.39
N THR A 71 17.21 1.58 19.94
CA THR A 71 15.90 2.14 19.56
C THR A 71 15.88 2.68 18.12
N ASN A 72 17.00 3.21 17.61
CA ASN A 72 17.07 3.66 16.22
C ASN A 72 17.12 2.48 15.25
N GLU A 73 17.84 1.41 15.61
CA GLU A 73 17.92 0.19 14.81
C GLU A 73 16.54 -0.48 14.69
N THR A 74 15.81 -0.65 15.79
CA THR A 74 14.47 -1.27 15.72
C THR A 74 13.46 -0.43 14.96
N LYS A 75 13.55 0.91 15.01
CA LYS A 75 12.73 1.80 14.16
C LYS A 75 13.03 1.62 12.69
N ARG A 76 14.32 1.55 12.31
CA ARG A 76 14.74 1.27 10.93
C ARG A 76 14.16 -0.06 10.45
N TYR A 77 14.21 -1.09 11.29
CA TYR A 77 13.66 -2.41 10.99
C TYR A 77 12.15 -2.41 10.80
N LEU A 78 11.41 -1.72 11.67
CA LEU A 78 9.96 -1.55 11.50
C LEU A 78 9.64 -0.88 10.16
N HIS A 79 10.39 0.16 9.79
CA HIS A 79 10.21 0.87 8.53
C HIS A 79 10.53 -0.03 7.32
N SER A 80 11.70 -0.67 7.30
CA SER A 80 12.09 -1.59 6.22
C SER A 80 11.09 -2.74 6.05
N SER A 81 10.60 -3.30 7.15
CA SER A 81 9.59 -4.37 7.10
C SER A 81 8.30 -3.92 6.43
N LYS A 82 7.84 -2.69 6.68
CA LYS A 82 6.65 -2.12 6.02
C LYS A 82 6.88 -1.91 4.53
N LEU A 83 8.04 -1.37 4.14
CA LEU A 83 8.41 -1.19 2.74
C LEU A 83 8.45 -2.54 2.00
N TYR A 84 9.14 -3.52 2.56
CA TYR A 84 9.26 -4.86 1.97
C TYR A 84 7.91 -5.57 1.86
N TYR A 85 7.03 -5.38 2.84
CA TYR A 85 5.67 -5.88 2.79
C TYR A 85 4.88 -5.19 1.67
N PHE A 86 4.94 -3.86 1.58
CA PHE A 86 4.26 -3.08 0.53
C PHE A 86 4.70 -3.54 -0.87
N ASP A 87 6.01 -3.66 -1.11
CA ASP A 87 6.56 -4.08 -2.41
C ASP A 87 6.17 -5.53 -2.77
N ALA A 88 5.98 -6.39 -1.76
CA ALA A 88 5.55 -7.76 -1.97
C ALA A 88 4.05 -7.87 -2.29
N VAL A 89 3.23 -6.94 -1.79
CA VAL A 89 1.77 -6.95 -2.01
C VAL A 89 1.37 -6.18 -3.28
N PHE A 90 2.17 -5.19 -3.65
CA PHE A 90 2.00 -4.39 -4.87
C PHE A 90 3.23 -4.54 -5.78
N PRO A 91 3.59 -5.76 -6.21
CA PRO A 91 4.80 -6.01 -6.98
C PRO A 91 4.76 -5.29 -8.33
N LEU A 92 5.93 -4.82 -8.79
CA LEU A 92 6.11 -4.22 -10.13
C LEU A 92 5.72 -5.20 -11.24
N ASP A 93 6.16 -6.46 -11.12
CA ASP A 93 5.90 -7.52 -12.07
C ASP A 93 4.77 -8.42 -11.57
N TRP A 94 3.63 -8.38 -12.25
CA TRP A 94 2.40 -9.09 -11.89
C TRP A 94 2.28 -10.50 -12.49
N GLU A 95 3.34 -11.01 -13.12
CA GLU A 95 3.29 -12.27 -13.87
C GLU A 95 3.00 -13.51 -12.99
N ASP A 96 3.34 -13.48 -11.70
CA ASP A 96 3.29 -14.69 -10.85
C ASP A 96 2.40 -14.57 -9.61
N ASP A 97 1.14 -14.20 -9.84
CA ASP A 97 0.10 -14.24 -8.82
C ASP A 97 -0.62 -15.60 -8.78
N THR A 98 -0.25 -16.40 -7.78
CA THR A 98 -0.90 -17.68 -7.45
C THR A 98 -2.03 -17.48 -6.43
N ILE A 99 -2.97 -18.43 -6.37
CA ILE A 99 -4.06 -18.45 -5.38
C ILE A 99 -3.51 -18.54 -3.93
N GLU A 100 -2.30 -19.11 -3.76
CA GLU A 100 -1.63 -19.19 -2.46
C GLU A 100 -1.32 -17.79 -1.88
N ASN A 101 -1.01 -16.81 -2.75
CA ASN A 101 -0.85 -15.41 -2.36
C ASN A 101 -2.17 -14.83 -1.79
N VAL A 102 -3.32 -15.29 -2.29
CA VAL A 102 -4.65 -14.80 -1.84
C VAL A 102 -5.00 -15.33 -0.46
N LYS A 103 -4.80 -16.63 -0.24
CA LYS A 103 -5.13 -17.27 1.04
C LYS A 103 -4.32 -16.70 2.20
N PHE A 104 -3.06 -16.36 1.95
CA PHE A 104 -2.16 -15.86 2.98
C PHE A 104 -2.59 -14.54 3.63
N VAL A 105 -2.93 -13.55 2.81
CA VAL A 105 -3.29 -12.20 3.27
C VAL A 105 -4.55 -12.26 4.13
N HIS A 106 -5.50 -13.14 3.77
CA HIS A 106 -6.74 -13.30 4.52
C HIS A 106 -6.56 -14.03 5.86
N ASP A 107 -5.61 -14.96 5.97
CA ASP A 107 -5.46 -15.83 7.15
C ASP A 107 -4.54 -15.24 8.25
N ASN A 108 -3.89 -14.10 8.01
CA ASN A 108 -2.86 -13.58 8.92
C ASN A 108 -3.24 -12.24 9.58
N ASN A 109 -3.63 -12.27 10.85
CA ASN A 109 -3.96 -11.05 11.63
C ASN A 109 -2.80 -10.04 11.73
N VAL A 110 -1.55 -10.48 11.61
CA VAL A 110 -0.36 -9.62 11.72
C VAL A 110 -0.17 -8.75 10.48
N ASP A 111 -0.64 -9.24 9.34
CA ASP A 111 -0.72 -8.49 8.08
C ASP A 111 -1.52 -7.19 8.29
N MET A 112 -2.72 -7.30 8.88
CA MET A 112 -3.57 -6.14 9.13
C MET A 112 -2.93 -5.11 10.06
N VAL A 113 -2.15 -5.55 11.05
CA VAL A 113 -1.38 -4.66 11.93
C VAL A 113 -0.28 -3.92 11.15
N LEU A 114 0.35 -4.59 10.18
CA LEU A 114 1.34 -3.99 9.29
C LEU A 114 0.70 -2.97 8.34
N VAL A 115 -0.45 -3.30 7.77
CA VAL A 115 -1.25 -2.39 6.94
C VAL A 115 -1.65 -1.15 7.75
N GLU A 116 -2.18 -1.31 8.96
CA GLU A 116 -2.51 -0.20 9.86
C GLU A 116 -1.29 0.65 10.22
N GLY A 117 -0.19 0.01 10.59
CA GLY A 117 1.05 0.72 10.88
C GLY A 117 1.62 1.47 9.66
N SER A 118 1.32 1.01 8.45
CA SER A 118 1.72 1.66 7.19
C SER A 118 0.78 2.81 6.83
N LEU A 119 -0.53 2.68 7.13
CA LEU A 119 -1.50 3.77 7.03
C LEU A 119 -1.09 4.93 7.93
N ASP A 120 -0.70 4.65 9.18
CA ASP A 120 -0.25 5.68 10.14
C ASP A 120 0.92 6.50 9.60
N GLU A 121 1.94 5.85 9.05
CA GLU A 121 3.12 6.53 8.50
C GLU A 121 2.79 7.42 7.30
N ASN A 122 1.89 6.97 6.43
CA ASN A 122 1.47 7.75 5.26
C ASN A 122 0.47 8.86 5.59
N LEU A 123 -0.05 8.93 6.82
CA LEU A 123 -0.85 10.04 7.31
C LEU A 123 -0.03 11.14 8.01
N ILE A 124 1.29 10.96 8.19
CA ILE A 124 2.15 11.97 8.80
C ILE A 124 2.56 13.00 7.73
N PRO A 125 2.11 14.27 7.81
CA PRO A 125 2.44 15.27 6.80
C PRO A 125 3.95 15.59 6.80
N SER A 126 4.59 15.61 5.63
CA SER A 126 6.01 15.96 5.54
C SER A 126 6.27 17.47 5.63
N ASN A 127 5.30 18.31 5.27
CA ASN A 127 5.39 19.79 5.32
C ASN A 127 4.00 20.43 5.49
N GLY A 128 3.24 19.99 6.49
CA GLY A 128 1.87 20.47 6.73
C GLY A 128 0.80 19.87 5.82
N ASN A 129 1.19 19.28 4.69
CA ASN A 129 0.34 18.51 3.78
C ASN A 129 0.93 17.13 3.49
N LEU A 130 0.05 16.19 3.11
CA LEU A 130 0.44 14.92 2.52
C LEU A 130 1.00 15.14 1.12
N THR A 131 2.05 14.41 0.77
CA THR A 131 2.62 14.38 -0.58
C THR A 131 1.77 13.51 -1.51
N HIS A 132 1.96 13.65 -2.83
CA HIS A 132 1.28 12.80 -3.81
C HIS A 132 1.65 11.31 -3.64
N GLY A 133 2.91 11.03 -3.31
CA GLY A 133 3.37 9.67 -3.01
C GLY A 133 2.70 9.09 -1.75
N GLN A 134 2.59 9.88 -0.67
CA GLN A 134 1.88 9.48 0.55
C GLN A 134 0.41 9.18 0.27
N ILE A 135 -0.26 10.07 -0.47
CA ILE A 135 -1.68 9.90 -0.83
C ILE A 135 -1.88 8.63 -1.66
N GLY A 136 -1.03 8.38 -2.66
CA GLY A 136 -1.15 7.18 -3.48
C GLY A 136 -0.95 5.89 -2.67
N ARG A 137 0.10 5.82 -1.83
CA ARG A 137 0.32 4.66 -0.94
C ARG A 137 -0.83 4.45 0.04
N LEU A 138 -1.36 5.54 0.60
CA LEU A 138 -2.53 5.55 1.48
C LEU A 138 -3.76 4.95 0.78
N VAL A 139 -4.04 5.38 -0.45
CA VAL A 139 -5.18 4.87 -1.24
C VAL A 139 -4.99 3.39 -1.60
N MET A 140 -3.79 2.97 -1.98
CA MET A 140 -3.49 1.57 -2.27
C MET A 140 -3.72 0.68 -1.04
N LEU A 141 -3.25 1.11 0.14
CA LEU A 141 -3.49 0.40 1.40
C LEU A 141 -4.97 0.38 1.79
N LEU A 142 -5.71 1.46 1.52
CA LEU A 142 -7.16 1.54 1.71
C LEU A 142 -7.91 0.57 0.80
N LEU A 143 -7.51 0.46 -0.48
CA LEU A 143 -8.08 -0.51 -1.42
C LEU A 143 -7.79 -1.95 -1.02
N LEU A 144 -6.59 -2.23 -0.50
CA LEU A 144 -6.21 -3.54 0.03
C LEU A 144 -6.97 -3.89 1.32
N LYS A 145 -7.07 -2.94 2.25
CA LYS A 145 -7.74 -3.13 3.54
C LYS A 145 -9.26 -3.23 3.41
N GLY A 146 -9.83 -2.48 2.48
CA GLY A 146 -11.28 -2.31 2.35
C GLY A 146 -11.83 -1.34 3.39
N ARG A 147 -12.71 -1.83 4.26
CA ARG A 147 -13.42 -1.00 5.24
C ARG A 147 -12.48 -0.56 6.37
N LEU A 148 -12.29 0.75 6.51
CA LEU A 148 -11.60 1.34 7.66
C LEU A 148 -12.53 1.39 8.89
N SER A 149 -11.96 1.41 10.09
CA SER A 149 -12.73 1.79 11.29
C SER A 149 -13.08 3.29 11.23
N ASP A 150 -14.12 3.70 11.96
CA ASP A 150 -14.58 5.09 11.97
C ASP A 150 -13.48 6.07 12.38
N GLU A 151 -12.63 5.68 13.34
CA GLU A 151 -11.48 6.47 13.79
C GLU A 151 -10.48 6.69 12.64
N TRP A 152 -10.10 5.61 11.95
CA TRP A 152 -9.18 5.67 10.82
C TRP A 152 -9.76 6.43 9.63
N PHE A 153 -11.05 6.22 9.34
CA PHE A 153 -11.75 6.92 8.28
C PHE A 153 -11.74 8.43 8.54
N LYS A 154 -12.13 8.86 9.74
CA LYS A 154 -12.10 10.28 10.13
C LYS A 154 -10.70 10.87 10.02
N LYS A 155 -9.68 10.20 10.59
CA LYS A 155 -8.28 10.63 10.52
C LYS A 155 -7.79 10.80 9.09
N THR A 156 -8.19 9.88 8.20
CA THR A 156 -7.86 9.91 6.77
C THR A 156 -8.48 11.13 6.08
N ILE A 157 -9.78 11.39 6.30
CA ILE A 157 -10.48 12.54 5.73
C ILE A 157 -9.88 13.86 6.21
N ASP A 158 -9.59 13.97 7.52
CA ASP A 158 -9.00 15.17 8.10
C ASP A 158 -7.61 15.47 7.52
N SER A 159 -6.83 14.43 7.23
CA SER A 159 -5.49 14.57 6.65
C SER A 159 -5.50 14.97 5.17
N LEU A 160 -6.62 14.75 4.47
CA LEU A 160 -6.80 15.05 3.04
C LEU A 160 -7.48 16.41 2.80
N ASN A 161 -7.62 17.27 3.81
CA ASN A 161 -8.31 18.57 3.67
C ASN A 161 -7.72 19.46 2.56
N ASN A 162 -6.41 19.35 2.28
CA ASN A 162 -5.74 20.09 1.21
C ASN A 162 -5.56 19.29 -0.09
N ALA A 163 -6.15 18.09 -0.17
CA ALA A 163 -6.12 17.19 -1.33
C ALA A 163 -7.57 16.83 -1.73
N GLU A 164 -8.34 17.86 -2.08
CA GLU A 164 -9.81 17.79 -2.21
C GLU A 164 -10.30 16.65 -3.12
N PRO A 165 -9.75 16.43 -4.34
CA PRO A 165 -10.20 15.32 -5.19
C PRO A 165 -10.02 13.94 -4.54
N TRP A 166 -8.93 13.75 -3.80
CA TRP A 166 -8.67 12.51 -3.07
C TRP A 166 -9.57 12.37 -1.84
N ARG A 167 -9.83 13.47 -1.13
CA ARG A 167 -10.75 13.50 0.01
C ARG A 167 -12.15 13.09 -0.40
N GLU A 168 -12.68 13.66 -1.50
CA GLU A 168 -13.99 13.30 -2.02
C GLU A 168 -14.06 11.83 -2.42
N PHE A 169 -13.02 11.31 -3.09
CA PHE A 169 -12.93 9.90 -3.42
C PHE A 169 -13.03 9.00 -2.18
N VAL A 170 -12.25 9.26 -1.13
CA VAL A 170 -12.28 8.44 0.10
C VAL A 170 -13.67 8.47 0.75
N ILE A 171 -14.35 9.63 0.75
CA ILE A 171 -15.73 9.73 1.27
C ILE A 171 -16.68 8.84 0.47
N GLN A 172 -16.64 8.92 -0.86
CA GLN A 172 -17.50 8.10 -1.72
C GLN A 172 -17.16 6.62 -1.59
N TYR A 173 -15.88 6.27 -1.44
CA TYR A 173 -15.44 4.89 -1.27
C TYR A 173 -15.95 4.28 0.04
N GLY A 174 -15.84 5.02 1.16
CA GLY A 174 -16.42 4.58 2.44
C GLY A 174 -17.94 4.38 2.34
N THR A 175 -18.64 5.36 1.76
CA THR A 175 -20.09 5.31 1.49
C THR A 175 -20.48 4.07 0.68
N PHE A 176 -19.70 3.79 -0.37
CA PHE A 176 -19.89 2.62 -1.22
C PHE A 176 -19.69 1.30 -0.47
N LEU A 177 -18.66 1.21 0.38
CA LEU A 177 -18.41 0.01 1.20
C LEU A 177 -19.49 -0.22 2.28
N ASP A 178 -20.00 0.85 2.89
CA ASP A 178 -20.99 0.75 3.97
C ASP A 178 -22.40 0.44 3.46
N MET A 179 -22.78 1.04 2.32
CA MET A 179 -24.18 1.03 1.87
C MET A 179 -24.42 0.32 0.54
N GLY A 180 -23.36 -0.03 -0.20
CA GLY A 180 -23.48 -0.71 -1.50
C GLY A 180 -24.05 0.20 -2.62
N PHE A 181 -24.29 1.48 -2.36
CA PHE A 181 -24.65 2.46 -3.39
C PHE A 181 -23.66 3.63 -3.30
N ALA A 182 -23.30 4.19 -4.46
CA ALA A 182 -22.26 5.21 -4.72
C ALA A 182 -21.18 4.76 -5.72
N LYS A 183 -21.39 3.66 -6.45
CA LYS A 183 -20.44 3.18 -7.47
C LYS A 183 -20.05 4.26 -8.50
N ILE A 184 -21.04 4.97 -9.05
CA ILE A 184 -20.79 6.07 -10.01
C ILE A 184 -20.03 7.24 -9.36
N PRO A 185 -20.47 7.80 -8.21
CA PRO A 185 -19.67 8.76 -7.46
C PRO A 185 -18.23 8.32 -7.19
N VAL A 186 -18.00 7.07 -6.77
CA VAL A 186 -16.65 6.51 -6.56
C VAL A 186 -15.82 6.63 -7.84
N ILE A 187 -16.35 6.17 -8.97
CA ILE A 187 -15.67 6.20 -10.26
C ILE A 187 -15.32 7.64 -10.65
N THR A 188 -16.29 8.55 -10.63
CA THR A 188 -16.09 9.93 -11.06
C THR A 188 -15.10 10.67 -10.16
N LYS A 189 -15.18 10.48 -8.85
CA LYS A 189 -14.25 11.12 -7.91
C LYS A 189 -12.86 10.51 -7.99
N PHE A 190 -12.75 9.20 -8.19
CA PHE A 190 -11.46 8.53 -8.37
C PHE A 190 -10.76 8.99 -9.65
N GLU A 191 -11.50 9.05 -10.76
CA GLU A 191 -11.02 9.61 -12.04
C GLU A 191 -10.52 11.05 -11.87
N SER A 192 -11.31 11.89 -11.20
CA SER A 192 -10.93 13.29 -10.92
C SER A 192 -9.62 13.38 -10.12
N ALA A 193 -9.48 12.55 -9.09
CA ALA A 193 -8.29 12.52 -8.25
C ALA A 193 -7.04 12.04 -9.00
N LEU A 194 -7.17 11.02 -9.84
CA LEU A 194 -6.09 10.54 -10.70
C LEU A 194 -5.69 11.58 -11.74
N ARG A 195 -6.66 12.23 -12.38
CA ARG A 195 -6.41 13.32 -13.35
C ARG A 195 -5.71 14.50 -12.69
N SER A 196 -6.17 14.90 -11.50
CA SER A 196 -5.56 15.99 -10.74
C SER A 196 -4.11 15.65 -10.39
N THR A 197 -3.83 14.39 -10.04
CA THR A 197 -2.47 13.93 -9.74
C THR A 197 -1.61 13.96 -11.00
N PHE A 198 -2.08 13.37 -12.10
CA PHE A 198 -1.36 13.30 -13.37
C PHE A 198 -1.00 14.68 -13.95
N ALA A 199 -1.81 15.70 -13.68
CA ALA A 199 -1.56 17.07 -14.12
C ALA A 199 -0.44 17.79 -13.34
N VAL A 200 0.01 17.25 -12.21
CA VAL A 200 1.06 17.87 -11.39
C VAL A 200 2.43 17.72 -12.05
N ASN A 201 3.25 18.77 -11.92
CA ASN A 201 4.64 18.73 -12.34
C ASN A 201 5.48 17.89 -11.35
N TRP A 202 5.50 16.58 -11.58
CA TRP A 202 6.20 15.60 -10.74
C TRP A 202 7.70 15.89 -10.54
N ILE A 203 8.36 16.60 -11.46
CA ILE A 203 9.78 16.96 -11.33
C ILE A 203 10.04 17.84 -10.10
N ARG A 204 9.02 18.63 -9.68
CA ARG A 204 9.12 19.54 -8.54
C ARG A 204 8.64 18.91 -7.23
N GLU A 205 8.11 17.69 -7.29
CA GLU A 205 7.58 16.97 -6.13
C GLU A 205 8.65 16.06 -5.55
N LYS A 206 8.93 16.19 -4.25
CA LYS A 206 9.95 15.35 -3.56
C LYS A 206 9.51 13.89 -3.41
N ASP A 207 8.21 13.67 -3.23
CA ASP A 207 7.60 12.35 -3.09
C ASP A 207 6.35 12.32 -3.96
N TYR A 208 6.55 11.87 -5.20
CA TYR A 208 5.51 11.70 -6.19
C TYR A 208 5.14 10.22 -6.35
N LEU A 209 3.98 9.96 -6.94
CA LEU A 209 3.53 8.59 -7.20
C LEU A 209 4.40 7.93 -8.27
N SER A 210 4.89 6.72 -8.00
CA SER A 210 5.62 5.94 -9.02
C SER A 210 4.67 5.53 -10.16
N PRO A 211 5.14 5.32 -11.40
CA PRO A 211 4.29 4.92 -12.53
C PRO A 211 3.53 3.64 -12.26
N HIS A 212 4.21 2.69 -11.64
CA HIS A 212 3.62 1.41 -11.28
C HIS A 212 2.41 1.59 -10.37
N PHE A 213 2.55 2.40 -9.33
CA PHE A 213 1.45 2.69 -8.42
C PHE A 213 0.31 3.45 -9.12
N PHE A 214 0.65 4.37 -10.03
CA PHE A 214 -0.35 5.06 -10.84
C PHE A 214 -1.11 4.13 -11.78
N ILE A 215 -0.40 3.25 -12.51
CA ILE A 215 -0.99 2.25 -13.41
C ILE A 215 -1.90 1.31 -12.63
N TYR A 216 -1.45 0.84 -11.47
CA TYR A 216 -2.27 0.06 -10.56
C TYR A 216 -3.60 0.77 -10.23
N LEU A 217 -3.55 2.04 -9.82
CA LEU A 217 -4.77 2.79 -9.50
C LEU A 217 -5.67 3.02 -10.71
N VAL A 218 -5.10 3.26 -11.90
CA VAL A 218 -5.86 3.36 -13.16
C VAL A 218 -6.52 2.03 -13.52
N GLU A 219 -5.86 0.91 -13.24
CA GLU A 219 -6.44 -0.41 -13.46
C GLU A 219 -7.62 -0.69 -12.52
N ILE A 220 -7.51 -0.26 -11.25
CA ILE A 220 -8.63 -0.33 -10.31
C ILE A 220 -9.79 0.58 -10.77
N LEU A 221 -9.50 1.77 -11.31
CA LEU A 221 -10.52 2.61 -11.93
C LEU A 221 -11.19 1.91 -13.12
N LEU A 222 -10.42 1.24 -13.98
CA LEU A 222 -10.94 0.45 -15.09
C LEU A 222 -11.87 -0.66 -14.60
N PHE A 223 -11.49 -1.37 -13.54
CA PHE A 223 -12.35 -2.38 -12.93
C PHE A 223 -13.70 -1.78 -12.46
N PHE A 224 -13.67 -0.66 -11.73
CA PHE A 224 -14.90 -0.01 -11.27
C PHE A 224 -15.75 0.49 -12.44
N ALA A 225 -15.15 1.17 -13.41
CA ALA A 225 -15.85 1.73 -14.56
C ALA A 225 -16.45 0.65 -15.46
N SER A 226 -15.69 -0.42 -15.73
CA SER A 226 -16.14 -1.51 -16.61
C SER A 226 -17.21 -2.38 -15.96
N SER A 227 -17.17 -2.59 -14.64
CA SER A 227 -18.20 -3.33 -13.93
C SER A 227 -19.55 -2.58 -13.85
N CYS A 228 -19.63 -1.33 -14.31
CA CYS A 228 -20.92 -0.67 -14.53
C CYS A 228 -21.62 -1.26 -15.75
N GLN A 229 -22.94 -1.36 -15.69
CA GLN A 229 -23.76 -2.24 -16.52
C GLN A 229 -23.78 -2.03 -18.03
N GLY A 230 -23.04 -1.06 -18.55
CA GLY A 230 -22.90 -0.84 -20.00
C GLY A 230 -22.24 -2.01 -20.73
N LEU A 231 -21.58 -2.93 -20.01
CA LEU A 231 -20.88 -4.10 -20.56
C LEU A 231 -21.53 -5.44 -20.18
N GLY A 232 -22.83 -5.46 -19.85
CA GLY A 232 -23.55 -6.73 -19.63
C GLY A 232 -23.09 -7.53 -18.40
N GLY A 233 -22.66 -6.85 -17.33
CA GLY A 233 -22.14 -7.48 -16.12
C GLY A 233 -20.70 -8.00 -16.24
N GLN A 234 -20.01 -7.66 -17.34
CA GLN A 234 -18.60 -7.96 -17.55
C GLN A 234 -17.74 -6.83 -16.97
N PHE A 235 -16.51 -7.16 -16.59
CA PHE A 235 -15.52 -6.20 -16.12
C PHE A 235 -14.15 -6.53 -16.71
N PHE A 236 -13.29 -5.52 -16.81
CA PHE A 236 -11.92 -5.64 -17.27
C PHE A 236 -10.97 -5.42 -16.09
N THR A 237 -10.09 -6.38 -15.88
CA THR A 237 -9.01 -6.32 -14.89
C THR A 237 -7.97 -7.39 -15.24
N THR A 238 -6.75 -7.21 -14.77
CA THR A 238 -5.73 -8.25 -14.78
C THR A 238 -6.04 -9.30 -13.73
N LYS A 239 -5.44 -10.48 -13.89
CA LYS A 239 -5.56 -11.56 -12.91
C LYS A 239 -5.06 -11.13 -11.52
N SER A 240 -3.97 -10.37 -11.46
CA SER A 240 -3.36 -9.88 -10.22
C SER A 240 -4.28 -8.94 -9.45
N SER A 241 -4.80 -7.91 -10.12
CA SER A 241 -5.73 -6.96 -9.53
C SER A 241 -7.04 -7.62 -9.10
N LEU A 242 -7.56 -8.60 -9.87
CA LEU A 242 -8.69 -9.41 -9.42
C LEU A 242 -8.38 -10.20 -8.16
N LEU A 243 -7.23 -10.88 -8.09
CA LEU A 243 -6.83 -11.65 -6.92
C LEU A 243 -6.65 -10.73 -5.71
N GLN A 244 -6.16 -9.51 -5.89
CA GLN A 244 -6.03 -8.54 -4.81
C GLN A 244 -7.37 -7.97 -4.34
N ILE A 245 -8.28 -7.65 -5.26
CA ILE A 245 -9.67 -7.32 -4.91
C ILE A 245 -10.29 -8.46 -4.10
N LEU A 246 -10.02 -9.72 -4.50
CA LEU A 246 -10.44 -10.90 -3.75
C LEU A 246 -9.75 -11.03 -2.37
N LYS A 247 -8.51 -10.55 -2.22
CA LYS A 247 -7.77 -10.44 -0.94
C LYS A 247 -8.35 -9.38 0.00
N CYS A 248 -9.10 -8.39 -0.51
CA CYS A 248 -9.60 -7.27 0.28
C CYS A 248 -10.45 -7.76 1.47
N HIS A 249 -10.12 -7.30 2.68
CA HIS A 249 -10.86 -7.66 3.89
C HIS A 249 -12.25 -6.99 3.86
N GLY A 250 -13.31 -7.75 3.55
CA GLY A 250 -14.65 -7.22 3.25
C GLY A 250 -15.10 -7.34 1.79
N CYS A 251 -14.29 -8.01 0.96
CA CYS A 251 -14.54 -8.26 -0.46
C CYS A 251 -15.94 -8.83 -0.79
N LYS A 252 -16.55 -9.61 0.11
CA LYS A 252 -17.87 -10.22 -0.17
C LYS A 252 -18.96 -9.17 -0.44
N GLY A 253 -19.09 -8.16 0.42
CA GLY A 253 -20.04 -7.05 0.19
C GLY A 253 -19.65 -6.17 -0.99
N TYR A 254 -18.34 -5.99 -1.20
CA TYR A 254 -17.75 -5.26 -2.33
C TYR A 254 -18.08 -5.91 -3.68
N MET A 255 -17.91 -7.24 -3.82
CA MET A 255 -18.16 -7.99 -5.06
C MET A 255 -19.66 -8.15 -5.31
N ASP A 256 -20.46 -8.45 -4.28
CA ASP A 256 -21.92 -8.54 -4.40
C ASP A 256 -22.51 -7.21 -4.90
N THR A 257 -21.95 -6.09 -4.44
CA THR A 257 -22.33 -4.76 -4.90
C THR A 257 -21.80 -4.45 -6.30
N CYS A 258 -20.51 -4.67 -6.56
CA CYS A 258 -19.88 -4.41 -7.86
C CYS A 258 -20.52 -5.20 -9.00
N LEU A 259 -20.96 -6.43 -8.74
CA LEU A 259 -21.60 -7.32 -9.70
C LEU A 259 -23.13 -7.18 -9.74
N SER A 260 -23.70 -6.36 -8.86
CA SER A 260 -25.14 -6.08 -8.89
C SER A 260 -25.51 -5.27 -10.14
N VAL A 261 -26.61 -5.67 -10.75
CA VAL A 261 -27.20 -5.02 -11.92
C VAL A 261 -27.88 -3.72 -11.43
N LEU A 262 -27.24 -2.57 -11.63
CA LEU A 262 -27.91 -1.26 -11.52
C LEU A 262 -29.19 -1.16 -12.43
N PRO A 263 -30.06 -0.16 -12.29
CA PRO A 263 -31.20 -0.01 -13.20
C PRO A 263 -30.97 0.99 -14.35
N VAL A 264 -29.78 1.61 -14.44
CA VAL A 264 -29.61 2.87 -15.19
C VAL A 264 -28.33 2.86 -16.04
N GLN A 265 -28.50 3.13 -17.34
CA GLN A 265 -27.43 3.59 -18.22
C GLN A 265 -26.92 4.94 -17.72
N SER A 266 -25.87 4.91 -16.90
CA SER A 266 -25.11 6.08 -16.48
C SER A 266 -23.96 6.32 -17.46
N ASP A 267 -23.60 7.58 -17.66
CA ASP A 267 -22.56 7.96 -18.62
C ASP A 267 -21.15 7.63 -18.08
N ILE A 268 -20.72 6.39 -18.33
CA ILE A 268 -19.36 5.88 -18.07
C ILE A 268 -18.36 6.25 -19.19
N ARG A 269 -18.78 7.07 -20.17
CA ARG A 269 -17.93 7.44 -21.29
C ARG A 269 -16.70 8.22 -20.83
N THR A 270 -16.87 9.17 -19.91
CA THR A 270 -15.79 10.05 -19.45
C THR A 270 -14.64 9.29 -18.75
N PRO A 271 -14.89 8.36 -17.79
CA PRO A 271 -13.82 7.53 -17.22
C PRO A 271 -13.10 6.67 -18.27
N MET A 272 -13.85 6.06 -19.20
CA MET A 272 -13.27 5.20 -20.24
C MET A 272 -12.44 6.01 -21.24
N GLU A 273 -12.89 7.19 -21.63
CA GLU A 273 -12.13 8.12 -22.46
C GLU A 273 -10.85 8.59 -21.75
N TYR A 274 -10.92 8.85 -20.44
CA TYR A 274 -9.75 9.16 -19.64
C TYR A 274 -8.75 8.01 -19.62
N ILE A 275 -9.19 6.78 -19.37
CA ILE A 275 -8.32 5.58 -19.38
C ILE A 275 -7.68 5.44 -20.76
N ILE A 276 -8.47 5.48 -21.85
CA ILE A 276 -7.96 5.37 -23.22
C ILE A 276 -6.93 6.47 -23.53
N THR A 277 -7.22 7.71 -23.15
CA THR A 277 -6.33 8.85 -23.41
C THR A 277 -5.04 8.73 -22.59
N THR A 278 -5.15 8.36 -21.31
CA THR A 278 -4.00 8.18 -20.43
C THR A 278 -3.13 7.03 -20.91
N SER A 279 -3.70 5.87 -21.23
CA SER A 279 -2.97 4.75 -21.81
C SER A 279 -2.32 5.13 -23.14
N LYS A 280 -3.00 5.88 -24.00
CA LYS A 280 -2.41 6.39 -25.26
C LYS A 280 -1.25 7.34 -25.01
N ASN A 281 -1.36 8.24 -24.03
CA ASN A 281 -0.29 9.16 -23.69
C ASN A 281 0.92 8.41 -23.15
N ILE A 282 0.69 7.44 -22.25
CA ILE A 282 1.72 6.55 -21.72
C ILE A 282 2.43 5.81 -22.88
N LEU A 283 1.68 5.13 -23.74
CA LEU A 283 2.25 4.37 -24.87
C LEU A 283 2.89 5.25 -25.95
N ARG A 284 2.41 6.48 -26.17
CA ARG A 284 3.03 7.42 -27.13
C ARG A 284 4.34 7.98 -26.60
N GLU A 285 4.44 8.21 -25.29
CA GLU A 285 5.69 8.63 -24.67
C GLU A 285 6.76 7.51 -24.67
N GLU A 286 6.40 6.23 -24.82
CA GLU A 286 7.36 5.14 -25.10
C GLU A 286 8.02 5.31 -26.48
N SER A 287 7.33 5.88 -27.47
CA SER A 287 7.93 6.24 -28.77
C SER A 287 8.85 7.47 -28.72
N ASN A 288 8.87 8.18 -27.59
CA ASN A 288 9.80 9.29 -27.27
C ASN A 288 10.38 9.14 -25.85
N VAL A 289 11.04 8.01 -25.53
CA VAL A 289 12.13 7.84 -24.53
C VAL A 289 11.87 8.33 -23.08
N CYS A 290 10.65 8.69 -22.67
CA CYS A 290 10.46 9.41 -21.42
C CYS A 290 9.93 8.60 -20.23
N LEU A 291 9.00 7.65 -20.35
CA LEU A 291 8.40 7.07 -19.14
C LEU A 291 9.34 6.19 -18.32
N ASP A 292 10.15 5.35 -18.96
CA ASP A 292 11.13 4.55 -18.22
C ASP A 292 12.25 5.42 -17.64
N LYS A 293 12.85 6.33 -18.42
CA LYS A 293 13.97 7.16 -17.91
C LYS A 293 13.52 8.27 -16.96
N GLN A 294 12.35 8.88 -17.15
CA GLN A 294 11.88 9.98 -16.30
C GLN A 294 11.40 9.50 -14.93
N PHE A 295 10.85 8.29 -14.83
CA PHE A 295 10.38 7.76 -13.56
C PHE A 295 11.37 6.80 -12.87
N LEU A 296 12.26 6.10 -13.59
CA LEU A 296 13.37 5.34 -12.97
C LEU A 296 14.40 6.27 -12.30
N LEU A 297 14.56 7.51 -12.77
CA LEU A 297 15.42 8.51 -12.12
C LEU A 297 14.89 8.96 -10.76
N ALA A 298 13.56 8.99 -10.56
CA ALA A 298 12.95 9.28 -9.26
C ALA A 298 13.22 8.17 -8.24
N HIS A 299 13.17 6.90 -8.67
CA HIS A 299 13.44 5.76 -7.79
C HIS A 299 14.92 5.64 -7.41
N ARG A 300 15.86 5.95 -8.33
CA ARG A 300 17.30 6.04 -7.98
C ARG A 300 17.62 7.21 -7.06
N SER A 301 16.92 8.33 -7.13
CA SER A 301 17.23 9.50 -6.29
C SER A 301 16.78 9.32 -4.84
N GLN A 302 15.72 8.54 -4.58
CA GLN A 302 15.26 8.21 -3.22
C GLN A 302 16.12 7.15 -2.52
N VAL A 303 16.74 6.23 -3.26
CA VAL A 303 17.60 5.18 -2.68
C VAL A 303 19.00 5.69 -2.27
N TYR A 304 19.43 6.83 -2.82
CA TYR A 304 20.76 7.42 -2.55
C TYR A 304 20.73 8.70 -1.71
N SER A 305 19.57 9.17 -1.24
CA SER A 305 19.47 10.35 -0.36
C SER A 305 19.54 10.06 1.14
N ASP A 306 19.63 8.78 1.54
CA ASP A 306 19.82 8.36 2.95
C ASP A 306 21.29 8.06 3.31
N THR A 307 22.22 8.47 2.45
CA THR A 307 23.65 8.50 2.74
C THR A 307 24.19 9.90 2.45
N ASP A 308 23.92 10.84 3.35
CA ASP A 308 24.81 11.95 3.74
C ASP A 308 24.33 12.59 5.06
#